data_AF-A0A351XBR4-F1
#
_entry.id   AF-A0A351XBR4-F1
#
_cell.length_a   1.000
_cell.length_b   1.000
_cell.length_c   1.000
_cell.angle_alpha   90.00
_cell.angle_beta   90.00
_cell.angle_gamma   90.00
#
_symmetry.space_group_name_H-M   'P 1'
#
loop_
_entity.id
_entity.type
_entity.pdbx_description
1 polymer ?
#
loop_
_entity_poly.entity_id
_entity_poly.type
_entity_poly.pdbx_seq_one_letter_code
_entity_poly.pdbx_strand_id
1 'polypeptide(L)'
;MIADTQEGSNVSSDTMKLIEASLDRSNPDMVVYSGDQIWRKHSFKGDKDKVTATLKTIIQPVVDRKIPFAICFGNHDRQVGLSNEEQFEIYKTFEGFIGESDEGIDGVGNHCFEIKDGDEIKFLLYTIDSHSNLKIGYDCVHKNQIDWYKSIRDKYEEKLGHVVPSVVIQHIPVCEVFDLMTKVKRSVKGSVRGFRTHDGEYFVLKKDRVNKDAFMKESPADPQENSGEFEAMCEKGDVKGIYFGHDHNNSFNGLINGIDVGYTQGAGFNVYGPGKDRGTRVIDLYPDGSIETYDMRYRDIVGSRVDHPIKYVFLQLCPTNTFDAVTRIAKACAGIAVILVVILIIMMFLK
;
A
#
# COMPACT_ATOMS: atom_id res chain seq x y z
N MET A 1 -9.87 1.70 -1.89
CA MET A 1 -8.57 1.00 -1.94
C MET A 1 -8.27 0.37 -0.59
N ILE A 2 -7.87 -0.91 -0.59
CA ILE A 2 -7.49 -1.68 0.61
C ILE A 2 -6.06 -2.19 0.39
N ALA A 3 -5.12 -1.80 1.24
CA ALA A 3 -3.70 -2.11 1.08
C ALA A 3 -3.21 -3.08 2.16
N ASP A 4 -2.30 -3.99 1.80
CA ASP A 4 -1.46 -4.74 2.75
C ASP A 4 -2.24 -5.42 3.88
N THR A 5 -3.22 -6.26 3.52
CA THR A 5 -3.88 -7.11 4.53
C THR A 5 -2.89 -8.17 5.05
N GLN A 6 -1.98 -8.65 4.19
CA GLN A 6 -0.92 -9.62 4.47
C GLN A 6 -1.36 -10.75 5.41
N GLU A 7 -2.52 -11.31 5.12
CA GLU A 7 -3.13 -12.33 5.95
C GLU A 7 -2.45 -13.69 5.70
N GLY A 8 -2.38 -14.49 6.77
CA GLY A 8 -2.08 -15.92 6.64
C GLY A 8 -3.39 -16.72 6.56
N SER A 9 -3.29 -18.06 6.60
CA SER A 9 -4.45 -18.95 6.56
C SER A 9 -5.48 -18.72 7.67
N ASN A 10 -5.09 -18.06 8.76
CA ASN A 10 -5.99 -17.65 9.84
C ASN A 10 -6.19 -16.13 9.76
N VAL A 11 -7.18 -15.71 8.97
CA VAL A 11 -7.51 -14.30 8.74
C VAL A 11 -7.89 -13.62 10.05
N SER A 12 -7.33 -12.44 10.30
CA SER A 12 -7.65 -11.67 11.51
C SER A 12 -9.07 -11.11 11.47
N SER A 13 -9.83 -11.35 12.54
CA SER A 13 -11.14 -10.73 12.76
C SER A 13 -11.09 -9.20 12.82
N ASP A 14 -10.00 -8.61 13.30
CA ASP A 14 -9.82 -7.15 13.32
C ASP A 14 -9.62 -6.59 11.90
N THR A 15 -8.92 -7.32 11.01
CA THR A 15 -8.84 -6.97 9.59
C THR A 15 -10.23 -7.02 8.95
N MET A 16 -11.01 -8.08 9.20
CA MET A 16 -12.36 -8.20 8.66
C MET A 16 -13.29 -7.09 9.15
N LYS A 17 -13.27 -6.78 10.45
CA LYS A 17 -14.04 -5.65 11.03
C LYS A 17 -13.68 -4.32 10.39
N LEU A 18 -12.41 -4.09 10.08
CA LEU A 18 -11.97 -2.89 9.37
C LEU A 18 -12.57 -2.83 7.98
N ILE A 19 -12.42 -3.90 7.20
CA ILE A 19 -12.93 -3.98 5.83
C ILE A 19 -14.45 -3.77 5.82
N GLU A 20 -15.20 -4.50 6.66
CA GLU A 20 -16.66 -4.37 6.75
C GLU A 20 -17.08 -2.95 7.12
N ALA A 21 -16.50 -2.36 8.17
CA ALA A 21 -16.84 -1.00 8.61
C ALA A 21 -16.46 0.06 7.56
N SER A 22 -15.37 -0.14 6.83
CA SER A 22 -14.98 0.72 5.71
C SER A 22 -16.05 0.68 4.61
N LEU A 23 -16.44 -0.52 4.16
CA LEU A 23 -17.45 -0.68 3.11
C LEU A 23 -18.80 -0.08 3.50
N ASP A 24 -19.23 -0.29 4.76
CA ASP A 24 -20.52 0.21 5.25
C ASP A 24 -20.55 1.74 5.36
N ARG A 25 -19.41 2.37 5.65
CA ARG A 25 -19.33 3.83 5.80
C ARG A 25 -19.12 4.56 4.48
N SER A 26 -18.32 4.01 3.57
CA SER A 26 -18.02 4.67 2.30
C SER A 26 -19.00 4.31 1.19
N ASN A 27 -19.71 3.18 1.29
CA ASN A 27 -20.63 2.68 0.25
C ASN A 27 -20.03 2.77 -1.17
N PRO A 28 -18.89 2.11 -1.44
CA PRO A 28 -18.11 2.36 -2.65
C PRO A 28 -18.73 1.68 -3.89
N ASP A 29 -18.57 2.30 -5.05
CA ASP A 29 -18.96 1.72 -6.34
C ASP A 29 -18.01 0.59 -6.79
N MET A 30 -16.76 0.61 -6.33
CA MET A 30 -15.73 -0.38 -6.65
C MET A 30 -14.69 -0.49 -5.53
N VAL A 31 -14.12 -1.69 -5.34
CA VAL A 31 -12.98 -1.91 -4.44
C VAL A 31 -11.75 -2.37 -5.21
N VAL A 32 -10.59 -1.76 -4.92
CA VAL A 32 -9.29 -2.25 -5.37
C VAL A 32 -8.46 -2.67 -4.18
N TYR A 33 -8.00 -3.93 -4.18
CA TYR A 33 -6.97 -4.39 -3.26
C TYR A 33 -5.59 -4.15 -3.87
N SER A 34 -4.78 -3.28 -3.29
CA SER A 34 -3.57 -2.73 -3.95
C SER A 34 -2.28 -3.52 -3.65
N GLY A 35 -2.38 -4.85 -3.65
CA GLY A 35 -1.25 -5.75 -3.41
C GLY A 35 -1.06 -6.16 -1.95
N ASP A 36 -0.29 -7.23 -1.79
CA ASP A 36 0.06 -7.85 -0.51
C ASP A 36 -1.16 -8.26 0.30
N GLN A 37 -2.14 -8.87 -0.37
CA GLN A 37 -3.34 -9.37 0.30
C GLN A 37 -2.98 -10.53 1.25
N ILE A 38 -2.06 -11.40 0.83
CA ILE A 38 -1.62 -12.55 1.61
C ILE A 38 -0.10 -12.65 1.70
N TRP A 39 0.37 -13.13 2.84
CA TRP A 39 1.80 -13.35 3.07
C TRP A 39 2.02 -14.48 4.08
N ARG A 40 3.27 -14.94 4.22
CA ARG A 40 3.78 -16.04 5.07
C ARG A 40 3.76 -17.41 4.40
N LYS A 41 4.87 -17.73 3.73
CA LYS A 41 5.14 -19.04 3.09
C LYS A 41 4.79 -20.25 3.97
N HIS A 42 5.04 -20.19 5.28
CA HIS A 42 4.76 -21.31 6.20
C HIS A 42 3.27 -21.59 6.41
N SER A 43 2.40 -20.58 6.22
CA SER A 43 0.95 -20.72 6.36
C SER A 43 0.33 -21.48 5.19
N PHE A 44 0.86 -21.27 3.97
CA PHE A 44 0.30 -21.82 2.75
C PHE A 44 1.09 -23.01 2.21
N LYS A 45 2.42 -22.93 2.18
CA LYS A 45 3.31 -23.98 1.62
C LYS A 45 2.95 -24.36 0.16
N GLY A 46 2.46 -23.41 -0.64
CA GLY A 46 2.00 -23.66 -2.01
C GLY A 46 0.66 -24.41 -2.12
N ASP A 47 -0.08 -24.54 -1.03
CA ASP A 47 -1.39 -25.19 -0.99
C ASP A 47 -2.46 -24.28 -1.61
N LYS A 48 -2.83 -24.58 -2.86
CA LYS A 48 -3.80 -23.80 -3.64
C LYS A 48 -5.16 -23.69 -2.96
N ASP A 49 -5.63 -24.73 -2.29
CA ASP A 49 -6.94 -24.71 -1.62
C ASP A 49 -6.92 -23.77 -0.41
N LYS A 50 -5.82 -23.74 0.34
CA LYS A 50 -5.65 -22.78 1.44
C LYS A 50 -5.53 -21.35 0.95
N VAL A 51 -4.78 -21.10 -0.13
CA VAL A 51 -4.71 -19.78 -0.76
C VAL A 51 -6.12 -19.35 -1.18
N THR A 52 -6.83 -20.19 -1.92
CA THR A 52 -8.21 -19.94 -2.37
C THR A 52 -9.15 -19.64 -1.21
N ALA A 53 -9.14 -20.45 -0.16
CA ALA A 53 -10.00 -20.25 1.02
C ALA A 53 -9.68 -18.96 1.77
N THR A 54 -8.41 -18.59 1.86
CA THR A 54 -7.96 -17.37 2.55
C THR A 54 -8.36 -16.14 1.74
N LEU A 55 -8.05 -16.12 0.45
CA LEU A 55 -8.45 -15.04 -0.45
C LEU A 55 -9.97 -14.87 -0.44
N LYS A 56 -10.73 -15.96 -0.54
CA LYS A 56 -12.19 -15.96 -0.44
C LYS A 56 -12.68 -15.31 0.86
N THR A 57 -12.04 -15.62 1.99
CA THR A 57 -12.39 -15.03 3.29
C THR A 57 -12.17 -13.51 3.29
N ILE A 58 -11.03 -13.05 2.78
CA ILE A 58 -10.67 -11.61 2.73
C ILE A 58 -11.67 -10.84 1.87
N ILE A 59 -12.05 -11.38 0.70
CA ILE A 59 -12.93 -10.71 -0.27
C ILE A 59 -14.42 -10.88 0.05
N GLN A 60 -14.80 -11.79 0.96
CA GLN A 60 -16.21 -12.08 1.26
C GLN A 60 -17.06 -10.84 1.59
N PRO A 61 -16.59 -9.84 2.37
CA PRO A 61 -17.37 -8.64 2.66
C PRO A 61 -17.77 -7.84 1.40
N VAL A 62 -16.92 -7.86 0.37
CA VAL A 62 -17.14 -7.18 -0.91
C VAL A 62 -18.14 -7.97 -1.75
N VAL A 63 -17.98 -9.30 -1.78
CA VAL A 63 -18.90 -10.23 -2.47
C VAL A 63 -20.31 -10.18 -1.89
N ASP A 64 -20.45 -10.23 -0.56
CA ASP A 64 -21.75 -10.20 0.11
C ASP A 64 -22.52 -8.90 -0.18
N ARG A 65 -21.79 -7.81 -0.40
CA ARG A 65 -22.33 -6.49 -0.77
C ARG A 65 -22.52 -6.31 -2.28
N LYS A 66 -22.11 -7.30 -3.09
CA LYS A 66 -22.14 -7.26 -4.57
C LYS A 66 -21.40 -6.06 -5.15
N ILE A 67 -20.33 -5.63 -4.49
CA ILE A 67 -19.48 -4.55 -4.96
C ILE A 67 -18.45 -5.16 -5.91
N PRO A 68 -18.29 -4.63 -7.14
CA PRO A 68 -17.26 -5.12 -8.05
C PRO A 68 -15.87 -4.82 -7.49
N PHE A 69 -14.92 -5.72 -7.74
CA PHE A 69 -13.56 -5.53 -7.26
C PHE A 69 -12.47 -5.98 -8.22
N ALA A 70 -11.31 -5.34 -8.09
CA ALA A 70 -10.08 -5.68 -8.78
C ALA A 70 -8.92 -5.76 -7.77
N ILE A 71 -7.78 -6.23 -8.25
CA ILE A 71 -6.57 -6.37 -7.45
C ILE A 71 -5.36 -5.85 -8.23
N CYS A 72 -4.38 -5.31 -7.51
CA CYS A 72 -2.98 -5.32 -7.90
C CYS A 72 -2.27 -6.39 -7.08
N PHE A 73 -1.13 -6.86 -7.55
CA PHE A 73 -0.23 -7.68 -6.74
C PHE A 73 0.87 -6.82 -6.11
N GLY A 74 1.33 -7.27 -4.94
CA GLY A 74 2.49 -6.74 -4.26
C GLY A 74 3.66 -7.71 -4.26
N ASN A 75 4.73 -7.31 -3.58
CA ASN A 75 5.98 -8.06 -3.59
C ASN A 75 5.90 -9.35 -2.75
N HIS A 76 4.91 -9.48 -1.86
CA HIS A 76 4.71 -10.62 -0.97
C HIS A 76 3.72 -11.67 -1.48
N ASP A 77 2.76 -11.33 -2.35
CA ASP A 77 1.69 -12.26 -2.77
C ASP A 77 2.25 -13.56 -3.38
N ARG A 78 3.24 -13.47 -4.27
CA ARG A 78 3.93 -14.64 -4.87
C ARG A 78 4.73 -15.50 -3.88
N GLN A 79 4.95 -15.01 -2.65
CA GLN A 79 5.78 -15.70 -1.65
C GLN A 79 5.02 -16.81 -0.90
N VAL A 80 3.72 -17.00 -1.18
CA VAL A 80 2.90 -18.07 -0.60
C VAL A 80 3.11 -19.43 -1.27
N GLY A 81 3.82 -19.46 -2.41
CA GLY A 81 4.12 -20.65 -3.18
C GLY A 81 3.25 -20.85 -4.43
N LEU A 82 2.46 -19.83 -4.80
CA LEU A 82 1.76 -19.72 -6.08
C LEU A 82 2.26 -18.46 -6.80
N SER A 83 2.34 -18.49 -8.12
CA SER A 83 2.64 -17.30 -8.92
C SER A 83 1.50 -16.27 -8.88
N ASN A 84 1.75 -15.05 -9.35
CA ASN A 84 0.70 -14.05 -9.47
C ASN A 84 -0.36 -14.50 -10.49
N GLU A 85 0.04 -15.13 -11.60
CA GLU A 85 -0.86 -15.70 -12.62
C GLU A 85 -1.75 -16.80 -12.03
N GLU A 86 -1.18 -17.73 -11.26
CA GLU A 86 -1.96 -18.78 -10.60
C GLU A 86 -2.98 -18.21 -9.61
N GLN A 87 -2.62 -17.14 -8.90
CA GLN A 87 -3.52 -16.42 -7.99
C GLN A 87 -4.57 -15.60 -8.74
N PHE A 88 -4.23 -15.01 -9.87
CA PHE A 88 -5.15 -14.26 -10.72
C PHE A 88 -6.27 -15.16 -11.25
N GLU A 89 -5.93 -16.38 -11.68
CA GLU A 89 -6.91 -17.39 -12.06
C GLU A 89 -7.81 -17.83 -10.89
N ILE A 90 -7.34 -17.76 -9.64
CA ILE A 90 -8.20 -17.96 -8.47
C ILE A 90 -9.17 -16.79 -8.32
N TYR A 91 -8.71 -15.54 -8.40
CA TYR A 91 -9.57 -14.37 -8.29
C TYR A 91 -10.69 -14.35 -9.34
N LYS A 92 -10.40 -14.78 -10.58
CA LYS A 92 -11.41 -14.95 -11.64
C LYS A 92 -12.56 -15.90 -11.29
N THR A 93 -12.38 -16.79 -10.30
CA THR A 93 -13.45 -17.69 -9.85
C THR A 93 -14.39 -17.05 -8.82
N PHE A 94 -14.05 -15.88 -8.28
CA PHE A 94 -14.86 -15.20 -7.27
C PHE A 94 -15.89 -14.28 -7.92
N GLU A 95 -17.12 -14.32 -7.40
CA GLU A 95 -18.21 -13.45 -7.84
C GLU A 95 -17.83 -11.97 -7.62
N GLY A 96 -18.13 -11.11 -8.60
CA GLY A 96 -17.83 -9.68 -8.53
C GLY A 96 -16.37 -9.30 -8.85
N PHE A 97 -15.48 -10.26 -9.11
CA PHE A 97 -14.15 -9.93 -9.63
C PHE A 97 -14.25 -9.41 -11.07
N ILE A 98 -13.67 -8.24 -11.31
CA ILE A 98 -13.67 -7.55 -12.61
C ILE A 98 -12.25 -7.27 -13.13
N GLY A 99 -11.22 -7.79 -12.45
CA GLY A 99 -9.84 -7.57 -12.87
C GLY A 99 -9.50 -8.30 -14.17
N GLU A 100 -8.80 -7.62 -15.06
CA GLU A 100 -8.25 -8.15 -16.30
C GLU A 100 -6.72 -8.00 -16.30
N SER A 101 -6.04 -8.66 -17.24
CA SER A 101 -4.59 -8.56 -17.41
C SER A 101 -4.26 -8.54 -18.89
N ASP A 102 -3.82 -7.39 -19.40
CA ASP A 102 -3.56 -7.22 -20.82
C ASP A 102 -2.35 -8.08 -21.27
N GLU A 103 -2.51 -8.81 -22.38
CA GLU A 103 -1.48 -9.73 -22.89
C GLU A 103 -0.22 -9.00 -23.39
N GLY A 104 0.94 -9.60 -23.17
CA GLY A 104 2.23 -9.07 -23.64
C GLY A 104 2.78 -7.89 -22.82
N ILE A 105 2.10 -7.54 -21.72
CA ILE A 105 2.53 -6.52 -20.77
C ILE A 105 3.16 -7.21 -19.55
N ASP A 106 4.29 -6.70 -19.07
CA ASP A 106 5.00 -7.28 -17.93
C ASP A 106 4.18 -7.15 -16.65
N GLY A 107 4.16 -8.21 -15.84
CA GLY A 107 3.36 -8.28 -14.61
C GLY A 107 1.94 -8.80 -14.84
N VAL A 108 1.13 -8.87 -13.77
CA VAL A 108 -0.21 -9.46 -13.78
C VAL A 108 -1.23 -8.49 -13.20
N GLY A 109 -2.38 -8.34 -13.86
CA GLY A 109 -3.43 -7.43 -13.41
C GLY A 109 -3.26 -5.98 -13.90
N ASN A 110 -2.38 -5.76 -14.89
CA ASN A 110 -2.31 -4.49 -15.59
C ASN A 110 -3.60 -4.30 -16.40
N HIS A 111 -4.39 -3.29 -16.04
CA HIS A 111 -5.66 -3.01 -16.71
C HIS A 111 -6.09 -1.55 -16.61
N CYS A 112 -6.92 -1.11 -17.56
CA CYS A 112 -7.55 0.21 -17.58
C CYS A 112 -9.08 0.06 -17.56
N PHE A 113 -9.70 0.52 -16.47
CA PHE A 113 -11.15 0.54 -16.30
C PHE A 113 -11.72 1.87 -16.80
N GLU A 114 -12.87 1.81 -17.48
CA GLU A 114 -13.68 2.99 -17.79
C GLU A 114 -14.62 3.30 -16.62
N ILE A 115 -14.49 4.47 -16.02
CA ILE A 115 -15.44 4.96 -15.01
C ILE A 115 -16.40 5.93 -15.70
N LYS A 116 -17.69 5.60 -15.67
CA LYS A 116 -18.72 6.27 -16.46
C LYS A 116 -19.79 6.94 -15.61
N ASP A 117 -20.31 8.04 -16.13
CA ASP A 117 -21.59 8.62 -15.72
C ASP A 117 -22.59 8.43 -16.86
N GLY A 118 -23.54 7.50 -16.69
CA GLY A 118 -24.32 6.96 -17.79
C GLY A 118 -23.42 6.27 -18.83
N ASP A 119 -23.48 6.75 -20.07
CA ASP A 119 -22.65 6.24 -21.18
C ASP A 119 -21.35 7.04 -21.39
N GLU A 120 -21.17 8.15 -20.66
CA GLU A 120 -20.03 9.04 -20.83
C GLU A 120 -18.86 8.61 -19.94
N ILE A 121 -17.68 8.45 -20.54
CA ILE A 121 -16.45 8.15 -19.80
C ILE A 121 -15.99 9.43 -19.10
N LYS A 122 -15.95 9.40 -17.77
CA LYS A 122 -15.51 10.52 -16.92
C LYS A 122 -14.08 10.34 -16.42
N PHE A 123 -13.70 9.10 -16.09
CA PHE A 123 -12.33 8.77 -15.69
C PHE A 123 -11.86 7.47 -16.31
N LEU A 124 -10.54 7.34 -16.41
CA LEU A 124 -9.86 6.06 -16.51
C LEU A 124 -9.26 5.69 -15.14
N LEU A 125 -9.32 4.42 -14.77
CA LEU A 125 -8.61 3.89 -13.60
C LEU A 125 -7.62 2.84 -14.07
N TYR A 126 -6.35 3.02 -13.76
CA TYR A 126 -5.30 2.07 -14.07
C TYR A 126 -4.92 1.26 -12.82
N THR A 127 -4.90 -0.07 -12.96
CA THR A 127 -4.14 -0.94 -12.06
C THR A 127 -2.85 -1.32 -12.75
N ILE A 128 -1.71 -1.15 -12.06
CA ILE A 128 -0.39 -1.48 -12.60
C ILE A 128 0.33 -2.42 -11.63
N ASP A 129 0.86 -3.54 -12.14
CA ASP A 129 1.74 -4.42 -11.38
C ASP A 129 3.13 -3.77 -11.29
N SER A 130 3.44 -3.21 -10.12
CA SER A 130 4.74 -2.58 -9.84
C SER A 130 5.83 -3.61 -9.47
N HIS A 131 5.62 -4.88 -9.78
CA HIS A 131 6.54 -6.00 -9.59
C HIS A 131 6.88 -6.30 -8.13
N SER A 132 8.11 -6.76 -7.87
CA SER A 132 8.50 -7.36 -6.60
C SER A 132 9.95 -6.99 -6.23
N ASN A 133 10.63 -7.88 -5.51
CA ASN A 133 11.97 -7.67 -5.02
C ASN A 133 13.01 -8.04 -6.09
N LEU A 134 14.01 -7.18 -6.26
CA LEU A 134 15.26 -7.52 -6.93
C LEU A 134 16.23 -8.19 -5.94
N LYS A 135 17.39 -8.64 -6.44
CA LYS A 135 18.49 -9.06 -5.55
C LYS A 135 18.90 -7.95 -4.59
N ILE A 136 18.84 -6.71 -5.06
CA ILE A 136 19.06 -5.49 -4.27
C ILE A 136 17.94 -4.52 -4.62
N GLY A 137 17.09 -4.20 -3.65
CA GLY A 137 16.01 -3.23 -3.81
C GLY A 137 14.71 -3.81 -4.34
N TYR A 138 13.79 -2.91 -4.65
CA TYR A 138 12.55 -3.23 -5.34
C TYR A 138 12.71 -2.97 -6.83
N ASP A 139 11.98 -3.76 -7.61
CA ASP A 139 11.84 -3.56 -9.04
C ASP A 139 10.93 -2.35 -9.32
N CYS A 140 10.89 -1.91 -10.57
CA CYS A 140 10.13 -0.75 -11.01
C CYS A 140 9.10 -1.14 -12.08
N VAL A 141 8.16 -0.26 -12.39
CA VAL A 141 7.29 -0.44 -13.56
C VAL A 141 8.14 -0.36 -14.83
N HIS A 142 8.02 -1.37 -15.68
CA HIS A 142 8.87 -1.55 -16.84
C HIS A 142 8.46 -0.68 -18.03
N LYS A 143 9.37 -0.52 -18.98
CA LYS A 143 9.15 0.30 -20.19
C LYS A 143 7.91 -0.12 -20.98
N ASN A 144 7.65 -1.42 -21.16
CA ASN A 144 6.47 -1.88 -21.91
C ASN A 144 5.15 -1.56 -21.20
N GLN A 145 5.11 -1.54 -19.86
CA GLN A 145 3.96 -1.07 -19.10
C GLN A 145 3.75 0.44 -19.26
N ILE A 146 4.82 1.23 -19.24
CA ILE A 146 4.75 2.67 -19.48
C ILE A 146 4.25 2.96 -20.90
N ASP A 147 4.80 2.27 -21.91
CA ASP A 147 4.37 2.40 -23.31
C ASP A 147 2.90 1.96 -23.48
N TRP A 148 2.47 0.91 -22.77
CA TRP A 148 1.09 0.43 -22.75
C TRP A 148 0.13 1.49 -22.20
N TYR A 149 0.41 2.04 -21.02
CA TYR A 149 -0.37 3.13 -20.42
C TYR A 149 -0.50 4.32 -21.39
N LYS A 150 0.62 4.77 -21.97
CA LYS A 150 0.64 5.87 -22.94
C LYS A 150 -0.22 5.55 -24.16
N SER A 151 -0.17 4.33 -24.68
CA SER A 151 -0.96 3.91 -25.83
C SER A 151 -2.47 3.94 -25.54
N ILE A 152 -2.89 3.53 -24.34
CA ILE A 152 -4.29 3.57 -23.92
C ILE A 152 -4.74 5.02 -23.77
N ARG A 153 -3.99 5.84 -23.03
CA ARG A 153 -4.24 7.28 -22.86
C ARG A 153 -4.45 7.96 -24.21
N ASP A 154 -3.51 7.75 -25.14
CA ASP A 154 -3.51 8.40 -26.46
C ASP A 154 -4.69 7.91 -27.32
N LYS A 155 -5.07 6.63 -27.24
CA LYS A 155 -6.26 6.08 -27.91
C LYS A 155 -7.55 6.68 -27.40
N TYR A 156 -7.69 6.89 -26.10
CA TYR A 156 -8.87 7.56 -25.53
C TYR A 156 -8.93 9.03 -25.89
N GLU A 157 -7.78 9.72 -25.86
CA GLU A 157 -7.69 11.12 -26.30
C GLU A 157 -8.10 11.28 -27.77
N GLU A 158 -7.60 10.43 -28.66
CA GLU A 158 -7.99 10.44 -30.07
C GLU A 158 -9.50 10.20 -30.24
N LYS A 159 -10.05 9.22 -29.51
CA LYS A 159 -11.46 8.85 -29.58
C LYS A 159 -12.41 9.94 -29.06
N LEU A 160 -12.02 10.67 -28.01
CA LEU A 160 -12.88 11.60 -27.29
C LEU A 160 -12.55 13.08 -27.57
N GLY A 161 -11.46 13.35 -28.29
CA GLY A 161 -11.00 14.69 -28.65
C GLY A 161 -10.43 15.49 -27.48
N HIS A 162 -10.22 14.87 -26.32
CA HIS A 162 -9.63 15.47 -25.13
C HIS A 162 -9.00 14.39 -24.24
N VAL A 163 -8.04 14.81 -23.44
CA VAL A 163 -7.39 13.96 -22.44
C VAL A 163 -8.40 13.59 -21.33
N VAL A 164 -8.58 12.30 -21.08
CA VAL A 164 -9.48 11.81 -20.02
C VAL A 164 -8.76 11.85 -18.67
N PRO A 165 -9.33 12.44 -17.61
CA PRO A 165 -8.78 12.35 -16.26
C PRO A 165 -8.58 10.90 -15.83
N SER A 166 -7.49 10.61 -15.12
CA SER A 166 -7.20 9.24 -14.70
C SER A 166 -6.64 9.13 -13.29
N VAL A 167 -6.80 7.95 -12.69
CA VAL A 167 -6.19 7.57 -11.41
C VAL A 167 -5.40 6.29 -11.59
N VAL A 168 -4.26 6.18 -10.91
CA VAL A 168 -3.40 4.99 -10.93
C VAL A 168 -3.37 4.36 -9.53
N ILE A 169 -3.51 3.05 -9.47
CA ILE A 169 -3.30 2.25 -8.25
C ILE A 169 -2.23 1.21 -8.52
N GLN A 170 -1.18 1.22 -7.70
CA GLN A 170 -0.12 0.21 -7.73
C GLN A 170 0.36 -0.08 -6.31
N HIS A 171 1.24 -1.06 -6.16
CA HIS A 171 1.69 -1.47 -4.83
C HIS A 171 2.90 -0.67 -4.36
N ILE A 172 4.01 -0.74 -5.10
CA ILE A 172 5.30 -0.09 -4.79
C ILE A 172 5.23 1.38 -5.23
N PRO A 173 5.66 2.33 -4.39
CA PRO A 173 5.62 3.76 -4.66
C PRO A 173 6.54 4.19 -5.82
N VAL A 174 6.24 5.34 -6.43
CA VAL A 174 7.18 6.05 -7.31
C VAL A 174 8.28 6.76 -6.49
N CYS A 175 9.46 6.95 -7.08
CA CYS A 175 10.59 7.65 -6.43
C CYS A 175 10.24 9.09 -6.02
N GLU A 176 9.40 9.78 -6.80
CA GLU A 176 9.04 11.19 -6.62
C GLU A 176 8.28 11.46 -5.32
N VAL A 177 7.80 10.42 -4.61
CA VAL A 177 7.16 10.60 -3.30
C VAL A 177 8.07 11.31 -2.28
N PHE A 178 9.40 11.24 -2.45
CA PHE A 178 10.35 12.00 -1.64
C PHE A 178 10.26 13.53 -1.82
N ASP A 179 9.62 14.04 -2.87
CA ASP A 179 9.36 15.47 -3.05
C ASP A 179 8.38 16.04 -2.00
N LEU A 180 7.57 15.18 -1.38
CA LEU A 180 6.72 15.52 -0.23
C LEU A 180 7.51 15.53 1.10
N MET A 181 8.82 15.34 1.05
CA MET A 181 9.67 15.18 2.24
C MET A 181 10.82 16.18 2.28
N THR A 182 11.26 16.48 3.50
CA THR A 182 12.45 17.28 3.76
C THR A 182 13.52 16.42 4.39
N LYS A 183 14.71 16.40 3.79
CA LYS A 183 15.89 15.78 4.39
C LYS A 183 16.32 16.57 5.62
N VAL A 184 16.50 15.87 6.73
CA VAL A 184 16.80 16.43 8.05
C VAL A 184 17.93 15.66 8.74
N LYS A 185 18.39 16.16 9.89
CA LYS A 185 19.30 15.41 10.76
C LYS A 185 18.53 14.34 11.54
N ARG A 186 19.18 13.21 11.85
CA ARG A 186 18.67 12.14 12.72
C ARG A 186 18.04 12.62 14.04
N SER A 187 18.53 13.73 14.59
CA SER A 187 18.06 14.28 15.87
C SER A 187 16.70 14.95 15.78
N VAL A 188 16.17 15.19 14.59
CA VAL A 188 14.85 15.81 14.40
C VAL A 188 13.77 14.80 14.82
N LYS A 189 12.89 15.22 15.72
CA LYS A 189 11.79 14.39 16.22
C LYS A 189 10.89 13.96 15.06
N GLY A 190 10.59 12.67 14.99
CA GLY A 190 9.74 12.11 13.94
C GLY A 190 10.47 11.85 12.61
N SER A 191 11.79 12.07 12.53
CA SER A 191 12.52 11.71 11.33
C SER A 191 12.57 10.19 11.14
N VAL A 192 12.27 9.71 9.94
CA VAL A 192 12.46 8.32 9.52
C VAL A 192 13.77 8.20 8.76
N ARG A 193 14.49 7.09 8.90
CA ARG A 193 15.75 6.86 8.18
C ARG A 193 15.44 6.24 6.82
N GLY A 194 16.00 6.81 5.76
CA GLY A 194 16.01 6.20 4.43
C GLY A 194 16.79 4.90 4.38
N PHE A 195 16.52 4.07 3.39
CA PHE A 195 17.28 2.86 3.11
C PHE A 195 17.66 2.79 1.64
N ARG A 196 18.61 1.92 1.30
CA ARG A 196 19.11 1.69 -0.06
C ARG A 196 19.61 2.96 -0.73
N THR A 197 18.94 3.45 -1.78
CA THR A 197 19.24 4.70 -2.51
C THR A 197 19.33 5.90 -1.57
N HIS A 198 18.63 5.84 -0.44
CA HIS A 198 18.58 6.85 0.60
C HIS A 198 19.27 6.44 1.92
N ASP A 199 20.17 5.45 1.90
CA ASP A 199 20.83 5.00 3.13
C ASP A 199 21.61 6.12 3.83
N GLY A 200 21.42 6.24 5.14
CA GLY A 200 22.04 7.26 5.98
C GLY A 200 21.34 8.62 5.94
N GLU A 201 20.36 8.80 5.06
CA GLU A 201 19.51 9.99 5.02
C GLU A 201 18.33 9.87 6.00
N TYR A 202 17.78 11.01 6.43
CA TYR A 202 16.65 11.05 7.34
C TYR A 202 15.63 12.07 6.84
N PHE A 203 14.35 11.74 6.94
CA PHE A 203 13.26 12.50 6.33
C PHE A 203 12.13 12.78 7.30
N VAL A 204 11.46 13.91 7.10
CA VAL A 204 10.14 14.23 7.67
C VAL A 204 9.22 14.69 6.55
N LEU A 205 7.91 14.49 6.70
CA LEU A 205 6.93 15.03 5.76
C LEU A 205 6.94 16.57 5.80
N LYS A 206 6.83 17.19 4.62
CA LYS A 206 6.54 18.62 4.45
C LYS A 206 5.07 18.85 4.81
N LYS A 207 4.79 19.21 6.06
CA LYS A 207 3.42 19.32 6.62
C LYS A 207 2.52 20.30 5.89
N ASP A 208 3.10 21.29 5.22
CA ASP A 208 2.43 22.27 4.36
C ASP A 208 2.11 21.74 2.95
N ARG A 209 2.63 20.56 2.58
CA ARG A 209 2.44 19.92 1.27
C ARG A 209 1.65 18.61 1.31
N VAL A 210 1.21 18.18 2.48
CA VAL A 210 0.44 16.94 2.65
C VAL A 210 -0.85 17.19 3.41
N ASN A 211 -1.79 16.25 3.33
CA ASN A 211 -3.04 16.31 4.07
C ASN A 211 -2.83 16.44 5.60
N LYS A 212 -3.79 17.08 6.27
CA LYS A 212 -3.68 17.50 7.68
C LYS A 212 -3.33 16.35 8.65
N ASP A 213 -3.97 15.20 8.47
CA ASP A 213 -3.82 14.04 9.34
C ASP A 213 -2.71 13.08 8.88
N ALA A 214 -1.86 13.52 7.95
CA ALA A 214 -0.74 12.77 7.41
C ALA A 214 0.21 12.26 8.48
N PHE A 215 0.66 11.03 8.33
CA PHE A 215 1.77 10.46 9.09
C PHE A 215 2.68 9.62 8.20
N MET A 216 3.96 9.63 8.56
CA MET A 216 4.99 8.77 7.99
C MET A 216 5.79 8.22 9.17
N LYS A 217 5.72 6.90 9.40
CA LYS A 217 6.46 6.25 10.49
C LYS A 217 7.50 5.26 9.98
N GLU A 218 7.63 5.12 8.66
CA GLU A 218 8.75 4.49 7.98
C GLU A 218 9.11 5.24 6.70
N SER A 219 10.33 5.06 6.20
CA SER A 219 10.73 5.68 4.93
C SER A 219 10.00 5.00 3.77
N PRO A 220 9.61 5.73 2.73
CA PRO A 220 9.19 5.13 1.47
C PRO A 220 10.18 4.08 0.97
N ALA A 221 9.60 2.99 0.48
CA ALA A 221 10.26 1.89 -0.21
C ALA A 221 10.18 2.07 -1.74
N ASP A 222 10.83 3.11 -2.25
CA ASP A 222 10.92 3.36 -3.69
C ASP A 222 11.71 2.25 -4.43
N PRO A 223 11.47 2.10 -5.74
CA PRO A 223 12.23 1.19 -6.58
C PRO A 223 13.71 1.54 -6.60
N GLN A 224 14.55 0.55 -6.93
CA GLN A 224 16.01 0.73 -6.98
C GLN A 224 16.45 1.71 -8.09
N GLU A 225 15.67 1.81 -9.15
CA GLU A 225 15.87 2.70 -10.28
C GLU A 225 14.56 3.42 -10.62
N ASN A 226 14.65 4.69 -10.99
CA ASN A 226 13.51 5.44 -11.51
C ASN A 226 13.37 5.11 -13.01
N SER A 227 12.26 4.46 -13.39
CA SER A 227 12.01 4.03 -14.76
C SER A 227 11.47 5.14 -15.69
N GLY A 228 11.18 6.33 -15.15
CA GLY A 228 10.46 7.39 -15.87
C GLY A 228 8.93 7.22 -15.84
N GLU A 229 8.41 6.33 -14.99
CA GLU A 229 6.96 6.11 -14.81
C GLU A 229 6.22 7.41 -14.48
N PHE A 230 6.66 8.13 -13.44
CA PHE A 230 5.99 9.35 -13.00
C PHE A 230 6.12 10.49 -14.02
N GLU A 231 7.24 10.55 -14.75
CA GLU A 231 7.42 11.49 -15.86
C GLU A 231 6.37 11.23 -16.95
N ALA A 232 6.16 9.96 -17.33
CA ALA A 232 5.15 9.58 -18.32
C ALA A 232 3.72 10.00 -17.91
N MET A 233 3.40 9.90 -16.62
CA MET A 233 2.12 10.33 -16.05
C MET A 233 1.95 11.85 -16.06
N CYS A 234 3.04 12.62 -15.97
CA CYS A 234 3.01 14.07 -16.03
C CYS A 234 2.81 14.61 -17.46
N GLU A 235 3.14 13.82 -18.51
CA GLU A 235 3.27 14.29 -19.90
C GLU A 235 2.06 15.07 -20.44
N LYS A 236 0.85 14.60 -20.13
CA LYS A 236 -0.41 15.17 -20.68
C LYS A 236 -1.36 15.70 -19.61
N GLY A 237 -1.01 15.55 -18.33
CA GLY A 237 -1.86 15.97 -17.21
C GLY A 237 -3.18 15.19 -17.11
N ASP A 238 -3.26 13.99 -17.69
CA ASP A 238 -4.39 13.06 -17.51
C ASP A 238 -4.45 12.54 -16.08
N VAL A 239 -3.31 12.07 -15.56
CA VAL A 239 -3.25 11.46 -14.23
C VAL A 239 -3.49 12.53 -13.17
N LYS A 240 -4.59 12.38 -12.43
CA LYS A 240 -4.97 13.27 -11.33
C LYS A 240 -4.47 12.77 -9.99
N GLY A 241 -4.31 11.45 -9.85
CA GLY A 241 -3.78 10.87 -8.62
C GLY A 241 -3.16 9.50 -8.83
N ILE A 242 -2.19 9.18 -7.97
CA ILE A 242 -1.55 7.87 -7.89
C ILE A 242 -1.44 7.44 -6.43
N TYR A 243 -1.87 6.22 -6.14
CA TYR A 243 -1.99 5.72 -4.77
C TYR A 243 -1.30 4.36 -4.58
N PHE A 244 -0.56 4.25 -3.48
CA PHE A 244 0.31 3.11 -3.14
C PHE A 244 -0.08 2.43 -1.82
N GLY A 245 0.35 1.17 -1.67
CA GLY A 245 0.40 0.45 -0.40
C GLY A 245 1.84 0.29 0.05
N HIS A 246 2.24 -0.94 0.33
CA HIS A 246 3.62 -1.42 0.55
C HIS A 246 4.27 -0.98 1.86
N ASP A 247 4.29 0.32 2.14
CA ASP A 247 4.76 0.88 3.42
C ASP A 247 3.58 1.03 4.38
N HIS A 248 3.33 -0.01 5.17
CA HIS A 248 2.14 -0.13 6.01
C HIS A 248 1.93 1.05 6.97
N ASN A 249 3.01 1.69 7.42
CA ASN A 249 3.02 2.71 8.45
C ASN A 249 2.93 4.14 7.92
N ASN A 250 2.58 4.31 6.64
CA ASN A 250 2.48 5.59 6.00
C ASN A 250 1.03 5.85 5.57
N SER A 251 0.54 7.06 5.84
CA SER A 251 -0.72 7.55 5.29
C SER A 251 -0.59 9.04 5.09
N PHE A 252 -0.47 9.45 3.84
CA PHE A 252 -0.42 10.84 3.44
C PHE A 252 -0.74 10.95 1.95
N ASN A 253 -1.14 12.12 1.49
CA ASN A 253 -1.15 12.47 0.06
C ASN A 253 -0.86 13.96 -0.11
N GLY A 254 -0.36 14.34 -1.28
CA GLY A 254 0.01 15.71 -1.61
C GLY A 254 0.34 15.87 -3.09
N LEU A 255 0.26 17.11 -3.57
CA LEU A 255 0.47 17.42 -4.98
C LEU A 255 1.97 17.46 -5.35
N ILE A 256 2.30 16.71 -6.41
CA ILE A 256 3.59 16.76 -7.13
C ILE A 256 3.24 16.91 -8.62
N ASN A 257 3.71 18.00 -9.25
CA ASN A 257 3.47 18.29 -10.67
C ASN A 257 2.00 18.19 -11.14
N GLY A 258 1.05 18.51 -10.26
CA GLY A 258 -0.38 18.45 -10.56
C GLY A 258 -1.04 17.08 -10.32
N ILE A 259 -0.28 16.08 -9.88
CA ILE A 259 -0.75 14.73 -9.51
C ILE A 259 -0.84 14.64 -7.98
N ASP A 260 -1.95 14.15 -7.43
CA ASP A 260 -2.07 13.80 -6.01
C ASP A 260 -1.40 12.45 -5.74
N VAL A 261 -0.23 12.48 -5.09
CA VAL A 261 0.60 11.31 -4.85
C VAL A 261 0.40 10.87 -3.40
N GLY A 262 -0.08 9.64 -3.17
CA GLY A 262 -0.51 9.22 -1.84
C GLY A 262 -0.20 7.80 -1.42
N TYR A 263 0.11 7.63 -0.14
CA TYR A 263 0.18 6.34 0.55
C TYR A 263 -1.14 5.99 1.24
N THR A 264 -1.48 4.71 1.17
CA THR A 264 -2.51 4.07 1.99
C THR A 264 -1.83 3.17 3.00
N GLN A 265 -2.16 3.36 4.28
CA GLN A 265 -1.64 2.50 5.34
C GLN A 265 -2.13 1.06 5.18
N GLY A 266 -1.42 0.12 5.80
CA GLY A 266 -1.82 -1.28 5.80
C GLY A 266 -3.10 -1.52 6.59
N ALA A 267 -3.97 -2.40 6.07
CA ALA A 267 -5.21 -2.82 6.70
C ALA A 267 -5.02 -4.05 7.63
N GLY A 268 -3.95 -4.82 7.43
CA GLY A 268 -3.73 -6.12 8.06
C GLY A 268 -3.35 -6.09 9.54
N PHE A 269 -4.06 -6.87 10.37
CA PHE A 269 -3.76 -7.07 11.80
C PHE A 269 -2.89 -8.30 12.10
N ASN A 270 -2.50 -9.04 11.07
CA ASN A 270 -1.56 -10.17 11.16
C ASN A 270 -0.11 -9.79 10.81
N VAL A 271 0.17 -8.52 10.56
CA VAL A 271 1.51 -7.98 10.28
C VAL A 271 1.75 -6.69 11.09
N TYR A 272 2.99 -6.18 11.09
CA TYR A 272 3.30 -4.85 11.61
C TYR A 272 2.50 -3.78 10.85
N GLY A 273 2.34 -2.61 11.45
CA GLY A 273 1.54 -1.52 10.87
C GLY A 273 1.29 -0.42 11.91
N PRO A 274 0.55 0.65 11.59
CA PRO A 274 0.58 1.91 12.33
C PRO A 274 -0.34 1.90 13.56
N GLY A 275 -0.48 0.74 14.19
CA GLY A 275 -1.35 0.53 15.33
C GLY A 275 -2.83 0.57 14.96
N LYS A 276 -3.60 1.40 15.65
CA LYS A 276 -5.03 1.59 15.37
C LYS A 276 -5.28 2.62 14.26
N ASP A 277 -4.20 3.19 13.69
CA ASP A 277 -4.27 4.01 12.48
C ASP A 277 -4.32 3.14 11.20
N ARG A 278 -4.27 1.80 11.31
CA ARG A 278 -4.58 0.88 10.20
C ARG A 278 -5.90 1.29 9.55
N GLY A 279 -5.99 1.21 8.24
CA GLY A 279 -7.11 1.80 7.54
C GLY A 279 -7.21 1.39 6.09
N THR A 280 -8.16 2.02 5.42
CA THR A 280 -8.38 1.94 3.97
C THR A 280 -8.44 3.36 3.42
N ARG A 281 -8.26 3.53 2.11
CA ARG A 281 -8.38 4.84 1.45
C ARG A 281 -9.62 4.89 0.54
N VAL A 282 -10.38 5.97 0.64
CA VAL A 282 -11.46 6.33 -0.29
C VAL A 282 -10.92 7.34 -1.29
N ILE A 283 -11.32 7.20 -2.54
CA ILE A 283 -10.95 8.07 -3.65
C ILE A 283 -12.25 8.43 -4.34
N ASP A 284 -12.71 9.66 -4.14
CA ASP A 284 -13.93 10.18 -4.75
C ASP A 284 -13.56 10.85 -6.07
N LEU A 285 -14.27 10.46 -7.13
CA LEU A 285 -14.09 10.96 -8.49
C LEU A 285 -15.31 11.81 -8.85
N TYR A 286 -15.09 13.07 -9.20
CA TYR A 286 -16.17 14.01 -9.50
C TYR A 286 -16.34 14.21 -11.00
N PRO A 287 -17.57 14.35 -11.54
CA PRO A 287 -17.80 14.47 -12.99
C PRO A 287 -17.08 15.62 -13.71
N ASP A 288 -16.54 16.61 -12.98
CA ASP A 288 -15.74 17.70 -13.51
C ASP A 288 -14.24 17.36 -13.68
N GLY A 289 -13.85 16.12 -13.37
CA GLY A 289 -12.47 15.63 -13.46
C GLY A 289 -11.63 15.89 -12.21
N SER A 290 -12.20 16.47 -11.15
CA SER A 290 -11.53 16.61 -9.86
C SER A 290 -11.59 15.32 -9.03
N ILE A 291 -10.63 15.17 -8.12
CA ILE A 291 -10.56 14.04 -7.20
C ILE A 291 -10.43 14.52 -5.76
N GLU A 292 -11.02 13.79 -4.82
CA GLU A 292 -10.77 13.92 -3.39
C GLU A 292 -10.42 12.57 -2.80
N THR A 293 -9.69 12.57 -1.69
CA THR A 293 -9.30 11.32 -1.03
C THR A 293 -9.12 11.51 0.47
N TYR A 294 -9.47 10.47 1.21
CA TYR A 294 -9.29 10.41 2.66
C TYR A 294 -9.09 8.97 3.12
N ASP A 295 -8.50 8.81 4.31
CA ASP A 295 -8.30 7.50 4.93
C ASP A 295 -9.33 7.25 6.04
N MET A 296 -9.81 6.00 6.13
CA MET A 296 -10.71 5.52 7.17
C MET A 296 -9.93 4.61 8.12
N ARG A 297 -9.69 5.09 9.33
CA ARG A 297 -8.85 4.38 10.31
C ARG A 297 -9.68 3.51 11.24
N TYR A 298 -9.14 2.37 11.62
CA TYR A 298 -9.75 1.43 12.56
C TYR A 298 -10.22 2.11 13.84
N ARG A 299 -9.38 2.97 14.43
CA ARG A 299 -9.74 3.72 15.66
C ARG A 299 -10.98 4.59 15.52
N ASP A 300 -11.25 5.09 14.31
CA ASP A 300 -12.30 6.06 14.01
C ASP A 300 -13.57 5.34 13.51
N ILE A 301 -13.41 4.17 12.88
CA ILE A 301 -14.53 3.46 12.26
C ILE A 301 -14.99 2.16 12.95
N VAL A 302 -14.09 1.49 13.66
CA VAL A 302 -14.37 0.26 14.43
C VAL A 302 -14.33 0.54 15.93
N GLY A 303 -13.27 1.19 16.40
CA GLY A 303 -13.10 1.60 17.79
C GLY A 303 -11.72 1.28 18.37
N SER A 304 -11.63 1.22 19.69
CA SER A 304 -10.35 1.21 20.40
C SER A 304 -9.87 -0.16 20.88
N ARG A 305 -10.69 -1.21 20.76
CA ARG A 305 -10.37 -2.57 21.22
C ARG A 305 -9.94 -3.42 20.04
N VAL A 306 -9.00 -4.33 20.28
CA VAL A 306 -8.55 -5.36 19.33
C VAL A 306 -8.77 -6.72 19.97
N ASP A 307 -9.03 -7.75 19.17
CA ASP A 307 -9.40 -9.07 19.67
C ASP A 307 -8.21 -9.79 20.34
N HIS A 308 -6.99 -9.52 19.86
CA HIS A 308 -5.76 -10.13 20.36
C HIS A 308 -4.73 -9.08 20.82
N PRO A 309 -4.92 -8.42 21.99
CA PRO A 309 -4.12 -7.27 22.40
C PRO A 309 -2.63 -7.59 22.59
N ILE A 310 -2.28 -8.77 23.10
CA ILE A 310 -0.88 -9.18 23.29
C ILE A 310 -0.16 -9.35 21.95
N LYS A 311 -0.79 -10.08 21.01
CA LYS A 311 -0.27 -10.26 19.65
C LYS A 311 -0.13 -8.92 18.93
N TYR A 312 -1.15 -8.07 19.05
CA TYR A 312 -1.13 -6.72 18.50
C TYR A 312 0.07 -5.92 19.02
N VAL A 313 0.32 -5.87 20.33
CA VAL A 313 1.48 -5.16 20.91
C VAL A 313 2.79 -5.73 20.36
N PHE A 314 2.93 -7.05 20.26
CA PHE A 314 4.13 -7.67 19.70
C PHE A 314 4.38 -7.25 18.25
N LEU A 315 3.33 -7.25 17.41
CA LEU A 315 3.43 -6.81 16.01
C LEU A 315 3.77 -5.32 15.86
N GLN A 316 3.43 -4.47 16.83
CA GLN A 316 3.88 -3.07 16.87
C GLN A 316 5.37 -2.91 17.20
N LEU A 317 5.97 -3.92 17.82
CA LEU A 317 7.39 -3.95 18.16
C LEU A 317 8.24 -4.61 17.07
N CYS A 318 7.61 -5.34 16.13
CA CYS A 318 8.30 -5.92 14.99
C CYS A 318 8.99 -4.83 14.16
N PRO A 319 10.21 -5.12 13.68
CA PRO A 319 10.91 -4.18 12.82
C PRO A 319 10.25 -4.10 11.45
N THR A 320 10.29 -2.91 10.85
CA THR A 320 9.70 -2.66 9.52
C THR A 320 10.60 -3.14 8.38
N ASN A 321 11.91 -3.19 8.63
CA ASN A 321 12.91 -3.75 7.72
C ASN A 321 14.12 -4.30 8.49
N THR A 322 15.07 -4.93 7.77
CA THR A 322 16.28 -5.52 8.35
C THR A 322 17.13 -4.52 9.12
N PHE A 323 17.19 -3.27 8.68
CA PHE A 323 17.96 -2.22 9.36
C PHE A 323 17.28 -1.75 10.65
N ASP A 324 15.96 -1.57 10.64
CA ASP A 324 15.18 -1.29 11.86
C ASP A 324 15.35 -2.43 12.88
N ALA A 325 15.40 -3.69 12.41
CA ALA A 325 15.69 -4.84 13.26
C ALA A 325 17.03 -4.71 13.99
N VAL A 326 18.10 -4.43 13.25
CA VAL A 326 19.46 -4.24 13.82
C VAL A 326 19.48 -3.05 14.80
N THR A 327 18.84 -1.95 14.43
CA THR A 327 18.78 -0.74 15.26
C THR A 327 18.04 -0.98 16.58
N ARG A 328 16.91 -1.69 16.53
CA ARG A 328 16.14 -2.06 17.73
C ARG A 328 16.92 -2.99 18.64
N ILE A 329 17.61 -4.00 18.08
CA ILE A 329 18.49 -4.89 18.86
C ILE A 329 19.58 -4.08 19.56
N ALA A 330 20.26 -3.19 18.84
CA ALA A 330 21.30 -2.33 19.42
C ALA A 330 20.77 -1.45 20.57
N LYS A 331 19.58 -0.86 20.41
CA LYS A 331 18.91 -0.07 21.46
C LYS A 331 18.53 -0.92 22.68
N ALA A 332 18.01 -2.13 22.46
CA ALA A 332 17.67 -3.05 23.55
C ALA A 332 18.92 -3.46 24.35
N CYS A 333 20.03 -3.80 23.66
CA CYS A 333 21.31 -4.10 24.30
C CYS A 333 21.84 -2.91 25.12
N ALA A 334 21.76 -1.70 24.59
CA ALA A 334 22.16 -0.48 25.32
C ALA A 334 21.30 -0.25 26.56
N GLY A 335 19.97 -0.46 26.46
CA GLY A 335 19.06 -0.36 27.60
C GLY A 335 19.38 -1.37 28.70
N ILE A 336 19.64 -2.62 28.33
CA ILE A 336 20.07 -3.68 29.28
C ILE A 336 21.39 -3.28 29.95
N ALA A 337 22.36 -2.77 29.20
CA ALA A 337 23.63 -2.32 29.76
C ALA A 337 23.45 -1.19 30.79
N VAL A 338 22.57 -0.21 30.52
CA VAL A 338 22.24 0.86 31.47
C VAL A 338 21.59 0.29 32.73
N ILE A 339 20.63 -0.62 32.60
CA ILE A 339 19.99 -1.27 33.75
C ILE A 339 21.02 -2.01 34.61
N LEU A 340 21.93 -2.77 33.99
CA LEU A 340 23.00 -3.48 34.71
C LEU A 340 23.93 -2.52 35.45
N VAL A 341 24.30 -1.39 34.85
CA VAL A 341 25.11 -0.34 35.51
C VAL A 341 24.37 0.25 36.70
N VAL A 342 23.07 0.55 36.56
CA VAL A 342 22.25 1.05 37.67
C VAL A 342 22.16 0.04 38.81
N ILE A 343 21.95 -1.24 38.50
CA ILE A 343 21.96 -2.32 39.50
C ILE A 343 23.31 -2.39 40.22
N LEU A 344 24.42 -2.35 39.48
CA LEU A 344 25.78 -2.34 40.04
C LEU A 344 26.01 -1.14 40.98
N ILE A 345 25.60 0.06 40.57
CA ILE A 345 25.68 1.27 41.39
C ILE A 345 24.86 1.12 42.67
N ILE A 346 23.61 0.65 42.57
CA ILE A 346 22.76 0.41 43.75
C ILE A 346 23.41 -0.61 44.70
N MET A 347 23.99 -1.69 44.17
CA MET A 347 24.71 -2.69 44.97
C MET A 347 25.96 -2.13 45.65
N MET A 348 26.63 -1.13 45.07
CA MET A 348 27.78 -0.46 45.67
C MET A 348 27.41 0.49 46.81
N PHE A 349 26.22 1.09 46.78
CA PHE A 349 25.72 2.00 47.82
C PHE A 349 24.86 1.31 48.90
N LEU A 350 24.57 0.02 48.73
CA LEU A 350 23.92 -0.84 49.74
C LEU A 350 24.93 -1.65 50.58
N LYS A 351 26.23 -1.42 50.38
CA LYS A 351 27.30 -1.81 51.31
C LYS A 351 27.64 -0.62 52.21
#